data_AF-G5IBY0-F1
#
_entry.id   AF-G5IBY0-F1
#
_cell.length_a   1.000
_cell.length_b   1.000
_cell.length_c   1.000
_cell.angle_alpha   90.00
_cell.angle_beta   90.00
_cell.angle_gamma   90.00
#
_symmetry.space_group_name_H-M   'P 1'
#
loop_
_entity.id
_entity.type
_entity.pdbx_description
1 polymer ?
#
loop_
_entity_poly.entity_id
_entity_poly.type
_entity_poly.pdbx_seq_one_letter_code
_entity_poly.pdbx_strand_id
1 'polypeptide(L)'
;MNWIVIAAIVIVVLILAAVLIWFIRMRHFKPTRDKRVQQDMLNHDLKETGFAYELRGDYFYSLMDCWQREMGYCRLYDENAHLFNMIMDCEPVTFSYGGKKWLIEFWKGQYGITTGAEIGIYNTVDGTVDTEKFQGTFYEAANDGERLPMSFVLKKNGKTIMKRKDVHWWLTGFKLGEFTEPDALTMDITMKFPDRGMCFAFVNALQEIGYQKREYRVRRNEVRIHYGRPHGTQPLANNHFQRALVQQTNENNCGLYRVATIRFKNTLDKLEFIKSSVPELYEIFVNSLYGKGLYDLFGWLLDLIHGGHRPEPPVPPEPPCPEPPEPPCPEPPEPPCPEPPEPPCPEPPKPPCRPEPPKPPCRPEPLCRPEPLCRPEPPCRPEPPCRPEPPCRPEPPCRPEPPCRPEPPCCSRPPHFQGMPYRQYGSDLPFGEAQERGMENYRNQEDSQYMPYVPETQHVPGVPDYEDYLNYKHGTVNDYPDMSGQFSDSPQEEDQDNWDFR
;
A
#
# COMPACT_ATOMS: atom_id res chain seq x y z
N MET A 1 -5.13 32.30 44.46
CA MET A 1 -6.31 32.64 43.61
C MET A 1 -5.95 33.63 42.51
N ASN A 2 -5.31 34.77 42.82
CA ASN A 2 -4.99 35.81 41.81
C ASN A 2 -4.04 35.35 40.69
N TRP A 3 -3.03 34.52 40.96
CA TRP A 3 -2.10 34.04 39.93
C TRP A 3 -2.76 33.17 38.87
N ILE A 4 -3.76 32.36 39.25
CA ILE A 4 -4.52 31.52 38.32
C ILE A 4 -5.39 32.38 37.40
N VAL A 5 -6.04 33.41 37.96
CA VAL A 5 -6.85 34.36 37.18
C VAL A 5 -5.99 35.18 36.23
N ILE A 6 -4.83 35.66 36.69
CA ILE A 6 -3.87 36.38 35.83
C ILE A 6 -3.35 35.46 34.72
N ALA A 7 -2.95 34.22 35.04
CA ALA A 7 -2.51 33.25 34.04
C ALA A 7 -3.61 32.95 33.01
N ALA A 8 -4.86 32.77 33.44
CA ALA A 8 -6.00 32.55 32.54
C ALA A 8 -6.24 33.75 31.61
N ILE A 9 -6.17 34.98 32.13
CA ILE A 9 -6.30 36.20 31.32
C ILE A 9 -5.18 36.30 30.30
N VAL A 10 -3.93 36.04 30.71
CA VAL A 10 -2.78 36.04 29.80
C VAL A 10 -2.97 35.00 28.69
N ILE A 11 -3.41 33.78 29.01
CA ILE A 11 -3.70 32.74 28.01
C ILE A 11 -4.78 33.21 27.04
N VAL A 12 -5.88 33.80 27.51
CA VAL A 12 -6.95 34.31 26.64
C VAL A 12 -6.44 35.41 25.71
N VAL A 13 -5.64 36.35 26.22
CA VAL A 13 -5.03 37.41 25.41
C VAL A 13 -4.10 36.83 24.34
N LEU A 14 -3.28 35.83 24.70
CA LEU A 14 -2.41 35.14 23.76
C LEU A 14 -3.21 34.40 22.67
N ILE A 15 -4.31 33.73 23.03
CA ILE A 15 -5.21 33.08 22.07
C ILE A 15 -5.83 34.11 21.13
N LEU A 16 -6.34 35.23 21.65
CA LEU A 16 -6.93 36.28 20.82
C LEU A 16 -5.90 36.91 19.88
N ALA A 17 -4.68 37.15 20.36
CA ALA A 17 -3.59 37.63 19.53
C ALA A 17 -3.22 36.61 18.43
N ALA A 18 -3.13 35.33 18.76
CA ALA A 18 -2.89 34.26 17.78
C ALA A 18 -4.00 34.18 16.73
N VAL A 19 -5.27 34.27 17.13
CA VAL A 19 -6.43 34.29 16.22
C VAL A 19 -6.41 35.51 15.31
N LEU A 20 -6.06 36.69 15.85
CA LEU A 20 -5.92 37.91 15.05
C LEU A 20 -4.78 37.80 14.02
N ILE A 21 -3.61 37.32 14.44
CA ILE A 21 -2.46 37.08 13.56
C ILE A 21 -2.85 36.08 12.46
N TRP A 22 -3.51 34.98 12.84
CA TRP A 22 -4.00 33.99 11.90
C TRP A 22 -4.98 34.61 10.89
N PHE A 23 -5.95 35.41 11.34
CA PHE A 23 -6.90 36.09 10.46
C PHE A 23 -6.20 37.06 9.49
N ILE A 24 -5.21 37.82 9.96
CA ILE A 24 -4.41 38.72 9.13
C ILE A 24 -3.63 37.91 8.08
N ARG A 25 -2.93 36.85 8.48
CA ARG A 25 -2.19 35.95 7.58
C ARG A 25 -3.11 35.38 6.50
N MET A 26 -4.29 34.88 6.89
CA MET A 26 -5.27 34.35 5.94
C MET A 26 -5.75 35.40 4.94
N ARG A 27 -6.03 36.63 5.38
CA ARG A 27 -6.56 37.69 4.50
C ARG A 27 -5.53 38.18 3.48
N HIS A 28 -4.25 38.21 3.87
CA HIS A 28 -3.17 38.69 3.02
C HIS A 28 -2.51 37.60 2.18
N PHE A 29 -2.80 36.33 2.44
CA PHE A 29 -2.21 35.23 1.70
C PHE A 29 -2.58 35.27 0.21
N LYS A 30 -1.55 35.16 -0.63
CA LYS A 30 -1.67 34.96 -2.06
C LYS A 30 -0.72 33.83 -2.43
N PRO A 31 -1.22 32.74 -3.05
CA PRO A 31 -0.35 31.64 -3.41
C PRO A 31 0.69 32.07 -4.44
N THR A 32 1.85 31.41 -4.40
CA THR A 32 2.88 31.53 -5.42
C THR A 32 2.30 31.14 -6.78
N ARG A 33 2.49 32.03 -7.77
CA ARG A 33 1.93 31.85 -9.12
C ARG A 33 2.60 30.71 -9.88
N ASP A 34 3.93 30.60 -9.74
CA ASP A 34 4.70 29.55 -10.40
C ASP A 34 4.67 28.26 -9.58
N LYS A 35 4.02 27.24 -10.13
CA LYS A 35 3.88 25.92 -9.49
C LYS A 35 5.17 25.12 -9.46
N ARG A 36 6.11 25.39 -10.36
CA ARG A 36 7.42 24.75 -10.31
C ARG A 36 8.23 25.27 -9.14
N VAL A 37 8.29 26.58 -8.97
CA VAL A 37 8.94 27.20 -7.81
C VAL A 37 8.30 26.71 -6.50
N GLN A 38 6.97 26.65 -6.44
CA GLN A 38 6.26 26.17 -5.26
C GLN A 38 6.53 24.68 -4.97
N GLN A 39 6.62 23.83 -6.01
CA GLN A 39 7.06 22.44 -5.88
C GLN A 39 8.50 22.35 -5.39
N ASP A 40 9.43 23.13 -5.95
CA ASP A 40 10.84 23.11 -5.57
C ASP A 40 11.02 23.53 -4.11
N MET A 41 10.28 24.53 -3.65
CA MET A 41 10.25 24.94 -2.24
C MET A 41 9.69 23.84 -1.32
N LEU A 42 8.60 23.19 -1.72
CA LEU A 42 8.04 22.07 -0.94
C LEU A 42 9.01 20.89 -0.90
N ASN A 43 9.62 20.53 -2.03
CA ASN A 43 10.58 19.43 -2.10
C ASN A 43 11.87 19.73 -1.35
N HIS A 44 12.25 21.01 -1.23
CA HIS A 44 13.33 21.43 -0.36
C HIS A 44 12.99 21.18 1.12
N ASP A 45 11.78 21.55 1.57
CA ASP A 45 11.32 21.29 2.94
C ASP A 45 11.23 19.78 3.25
N LEU A 46 10.81 18.98 2.26
CA LEU A 46 10.60 17.54 2.42
C LEU A 46 11.89 16.71 2.32
N LYS A 47 12.97 17.27 1.79
CA LYS A 47 14.18 16.52 1.41
C LYS A 47 14.65 15.56 2.51
N GLU A 48 14.72 16.07 3.74
CA GLU A 48 15.24 15.32 4.88
C GLU A 48 14.25 14.28 5.45
N THR A 49 12.97 14.36 5.06
CA THR A 49 11.95 13.36 5.40
C THR A 49 12.09 12.08 4.57
N GLY A 50 12.81 12.15 3.44
CA GLY A 50 12.90 11.04 2.48
C GLY A 50 11.80 11.03 1.43
N PHE A 51 11.00 12.10 1.32
CA PHE A 51 9.90 12.22 0.37
C PHE A 51 10.04 13.45 -0.54
N ALA A 52 9.34 13.41 -1.66
CA ALA A 52 9.13 14.53 -2.57
C ALA A 52 7.69 14.54 -3.09
N TYR A 53 7.28 15.67 -3.67
CA TYR A 53 5.98 15.90 -4.27
C TYR A 53 6.09 16.02 -5.79
N GLU A 54 5.14 15.41 -6.51
CA GLU A 54 5.01 15.45 -7.96
C GLU A 54 3.76 16.23 -8.37
N LEU A 55 3.95 17.39 -9.03
CA LEU A 55 2.87 18.26 -9.46
C LEU A 55 1.92 17.64 -10.47
N ARG A 56 2.39 16.87 -11.44
CA ARG A 56 1.54 16.31 -12.51
C ARG A 56 0.58 15.27 -11.97
N GLY A 57 1.05 14.47 -11.02
CA GLY A 57 0.28 13.40 -10.41
C GLY A 57 -0.48 13.79 -9.14
N ASP A 58 -0.14 14.94 -8.53
CA ASP A 58 -0.72 15.43 -7.29
C ASP A 58 -0.61 14.38 -6.16
N TYR A 59 0.63 13.93 -5.92
CA TYR A 59 0.98 12.95 -4.89
C TYR A 59 2.38 13.17 -4.32
N PHE A 60 2.60 12.64 -3.13
CA PHE A 60 3.90 12.50 -2.49
C PHE A 60 4.49 11.13 -2.77
N TYR A 61 5.81 11.00 -2.77
CA TYR A 61 6.50 9.76 -3.05
C TYR A 61 7.88 9.70 -2.39
N SER A 62 8.37 8.49 -2.16
CA SER A 62 9.68 8.20 -1.56
C SER A 62 10.82 8.54 -2.51
N LEU A 63 11.88 9.12 -1.97
CA LEU A 63 13.16 9.28 -2.64
C LEU A 63 13.91 7.94 -2.66
N MET A 64 14.82 7.79 -3.63
CA MET A 64 15.65 6.59 -3.74
C MET A 64 16.53 6.38 -2.51
N ASP A 65 17.22 7.44 -2.12
CA ASP A 65 18.22 7.45 -1.05
C ASP A 65 17.63 8.10 0.21
N CYS A 66 16.48 7.60 0.63
CA CYS A 66 15.85 8.02 1.88
C CYS A 66 16.38 7.20 3.06
N TRP A 67 16.48 7.81 4.23
CA TRP A 67 17.00 7.18 5.45
C TRP A 67 16.18 5.94 5.87
N GLN A 68 14.91 5.82 5.45
CA GLN A 68 14.08 4.63 5.64
C GLN A 68 14.71 3.37 5.03
N ARG A 69 15.66 3.51 4.09
CA ARG A 69 16.39 2.39 3.52
C ARG A 69 17.24 1.65 4.56
N GLU A 70 17.81 2.36 5.52
CA GLU A 70 18.64 1.82 6.60
C GLU A 70 17.82 1.05 7.63
N MET A 71 16.50 1.26 7.65
CA MET A 71 15.60 0.66 8.61
C MET A 71 15.27 -0.81 8.31
N GLY A 72 15.53 -1.26 7.07
CA GLY A 72 15.11 -2.57 6.61
C GLY A 72 13.60 -2.79 6.75
N TYR A 73 13.20 -4.04 6.96
CA TYR A 73 11.81 -4.42 7.09
C TYR A 73 11.59 -5.68 7.91
N CYS A 74 10.52 -5.70 8.69
CA CYS A 74 10.02 -6.91 9.33
C CYS A 74 8.51 -6.81 9.57
N ARG A 75 7.87 -7.97 9.73
CA ARG A 75 6.41 -8.08 9.96
C ARG A 75 5.90 -7.26 11.15
N LEU A 76 6.75 -7.01 12.16
CA LEU A 76 6.38 -6.19 13.31
C LEU A 76 5.97 -4.76 12.91
N TYR A 77 6.50 -4.24 11.79
CA TYR A 77 6.18 -2.91 11.31
C TYR A 77 4.72 -2.82 10.84
N ASP A 78 4.24 -3.80 10.08
CA ASP A 78 2.82 -3.90 9.68
C ASP A 78 1.90 -4.01 10.90
N GLU A 79 2.25 -4.88 11.84
CA GLU A 79 1.42 -5.16 13.02
C GLU A 79 1.20 -3.91 13.89
N ASN A 80 2.15 -2.98 13.87
CA ASN A 80 2.13 -1.74 14.64
C ASN A 80 1.80 -0.49 13.80
N ALA A 81 1.51 -0.64 12.50
CA ALA A 81 1.23 0.48 11.59
C ALA A 81 0.11 1.41 12.10
N HIS A 82 -0.87 0.83 12.78
CA HIS A 82 -2.00 1.55 13.39
C HIS A 82 -1.61 2.56 14.47
N LEU A 83 -0.48 2.37 15.17
CA LEU A 83 0.04 3.34 16.15
C LEU A 83 0.43 4.67 15.48
N PHE A 84 0.60 4.64 14.16
CA PHE A 84 0.99 5.78 13.33
C PHE A 84 -0.16 6.24 12.42
N ASN A 85 -1.39 5.90 12.79
CA ASN A 85 -2.60 6.18 12.02
C ASN A 85 -2.60 5.59 10.60
N MET A 86 -1.87 4.47 10.39
CA MET A 86 -1.89 3.74 9.12
C MET A 86 -2.83 2.54 9.22
N ILE A 87 -3.80 2.47 8.31
CA ILE A 87 -4.73 1.35 8.15
C ILE A 87 -4.67 0.94 6.69
N MET A 88 -3.99 -0.17 6.43
CA MET A 88 -3.65 -0.62 5.08
C MET A 88 -3.79 -2.13 4.95
N ASP A 89 -4.06 -2.58 3.73
CA ASP A 89 -3.94 -3.98 3.36
C ASP A 89 -2.49 -4.28 2.99
N CYS A 90 -1.89 -5.27 3.64
CA CYS A 90 -0.51 -5.74 3.43
C CYS A 90 -0.52 -7.11 2.74
N GLU A 91 0.28 -7.28 1.69
CA GLU A 91 0.43 -8.56 0.99
C GLU A 91 1.92 -8.95 0.86
N PRO A 92 2.49 -9.61 1.87
CA PRO A 92 3.88 -10.04 1.84
C PRO A 92 4.07 -11.28 0.96
N VAL A 93 4.93 -11.17 -0.05
CA VAL A 93 5.31 -12.28 -0.95
C VAL A 93 6.75 -12.70 -0.67
N THR A 94 6.91 -13.73 0.16
CA THR A 94 8.23 -14.26 0.53
C THR A 94 8.65 -15.43 -0.37
N PHE A 95 9.88 -15.42 -0.87
CA PHE A 95 10.42 -16.51 -1.71
C PHE A 95 11.94 -16.60 -1.61
N SER A 96 12.51 -17.75 -2.01
CA SER A 96 13.95 -17.95 -2.03
C SER A 96 14.49 -17.84 -3.46
N TYR A 97 15.56 -17.06 -3.64
CA TYR A 97 16.24 -16.95 -4.94
C TYR A 97 17.70 -16.50 -4.76
N GLY A 98 18.62 -17.10 -5.53
CA GLY A 98 20.02 -16.69 -5.53
C GLY A 98 20.73 -16.81 -4.17
N GLY A 99 20.33 -17.77 -3.33
CA GLY A 99 20.89 -17.95 -1.97
C GLY A 99 20.36 -16.95 -0.93
N LYS A 100 19.35 -16.14 -1.29
CA LYS A 100 18.72 -15.16 -0.40
C LYS A 100 17.24 -15.48 -0.18
N LYS A 101 16.73 -15.07 0.98
CA LYS A 101 15.29 -14.93 1.25
C LYS A 101 14.87 -13.54 0.80
N TRP A 102 13.88 -13.48 -0.08
CA TRP A 102 13.30 -12.25 -0.60
C TRP A 102 11.92 -12.02 0.02
N LEU A 103 11.60 -10.75 0.23
CA LEU A 103 10.28 -10.25 0.53
C LEU A 103 9.96 -9.16 -0.48
N ILE A 104 8.93 -9.39 -1.29
CA ILE A 104 8.30 -8.32 -2.06
C ILE A 104 6.93 -8.11 -1.44
N GLU A 105 6.65 -6.90 -0.99
CA GLU A 105 5.40 -6.62 -0.30
C GLU A 105 4.64 -5.46 -0.93
N PHE A 106 3.32 -5.61 -0.97
CA PHE A 106 2.39 -4.64 -1.53
C PHE A 106 1.51 -4.07 -0.43
N TRP A 107 1.43 -2.75 -0.39
CA TRP A 107 0.53 -2.05 0.53
C TRP A 107 -0.44 -1.14 -0.23
N LYS A 108 -1.67 -1.08 0.26
CA LYS A 108 -2.66 -0.07 -0.16
C LYS A 108 -3.57 0.29 1.01
N GLY A 109 -3.84 1.58 1.21
CA GLY A 109 -4.68 1.99 2.33
C GLY A 109 -4.65 3.47 2.67
N GLN A 110 -4.97 3.76 3.92
CA GLN A 110 -4.96 5.06 4.54
C GLN A 110 -3.69 5.22 5.39
N TYR A 111 -2.92 6.26 5.13
CA TYR A 111 -1.67 6.62 5.81
C TYR A 111 -1.86 8.00 6.44
N GLY A 112 -2.42 8.02 7.65
CA GLY A 112 -2.82 9.25 8.34
C GLY A 112 -3.81 10.05 7.51
N ILE A 113 -3.41 11.25 7.04
CA ILE A 113 -4.24 12.12 6.20
C ILE A 113 -4.07 11.89 4.69
N THR A 114 -3.46 10.77 4.30
CA THR A 114 -3.22 10.44 2.89
C THR A 114 -3.78 9.08 2.53
N THR A 115 -4.26 8.92 1.30
CA THR A 115 -4.54 7.59 0.72
C THR A 115 -3.36 7.20 -0.15
N GLY A 116 -2.83 5.98 -0.03
CA GLY A 116 -1.61 5.61 -0.74
C GLY A 116 -1.48 4.14 -1.10
N ALA A 117 -0.39 3.84 -1.78
CA ALA A 117 0.06 2.49 -2.09
C ALA A 117 1.58 2.42 -2.25
N GLU A 118 2.11 1.23 -2.00
CA GLU A 118 3.54 0.98 -1.95
C GLU A 118 3.92 -0.40 -2.51
N ILE A 119 5.11 -0.50 -3.08
CA ILE A 119 5.77 -1.76 -3.43
C ILE A 119 7.17 -1.72 -2.83
N GLY A 120 7.46 -2.64 -1.93
CA GLY A 120 8.76 -2.76 -1.27
C GLY A 120 9.47 -4.05 -1.66
N ILE A 121 10.78 -3.98 -1.83
CA ILE A 121 11.66 -5.12 -2.13
C ILE A 121 12.75 -5.16 -1.09
N TYR A 122 12.80 -6.30 -0.41
CA TYR A 122 13.75 -6.57 0.63
C TYR A 122 14.33 -7.96 0.45
N ASN A 123 15.56 -8.16 0.92
CA ASN A 123 16.16 -9.48 0.96
C ASN A 123 17.12 -9.65 2.13
N THR A 124 17.44 -10.89 2.46
CA THR A 124 18.44 -11.23 3.47
C THR A 124 19.06 -12.59 3.14
N VAL A 125 20.30 -12.82 3.57
CA VAL A 125 20.96 -14.15 3.52
C VAL A 125 20.61 -14.92 4.79
N ASP A 126 20.84 -14.28 5.94
CA ASP A 126 20.37 -14.74 7.25
C ASP A 126 19.86 -13.53 8.03
N GLY A 127 18.55 -13.45 8.17
CA GLY A 127 17.86 -12.38 8.89
C GLY A 127 17.00 -12.93 10.00
N THR A 128 17.28 -14.14 10.48
CA THR A 128 16.47 -14.76 11.52
C THR A 128 16.68 -14.02 12.83
N VAL A 129 15.63 -13.41 13.35
CA VAL A 129 15.62 -12.76 14.66
C VAL A 129 14.80 -13.63 15.58
N ASP A 130 15.42 -14.08 16.66
CA ASP A 130 14.76 -14.86 17.71
C ASP A 130 15.01 -14.18 19.05
N THR A 131 14.06 -13.35 19.46
CA THR A 131 14.06 -12.65 20.74
C THR A 131 12.69 -12.74 21.37
N GLU A 132 12.60 -12.49 22.68
CA GLU A 132 11.31 -12.46 23.38
C GLU A 132 10.34 -11.41 22.81
N LYS A 133 10.88 -10.33 22.21
CA LYS A 133 10.09 -9.22 21.65
C LYS A 133 9.70 -9.42 20.18
N PHE A 134 10.49 -10.16 19.42
CA PHE A 134 10.25 -10.44 18.01
C PHE A 134 10.88 -11.76 17.61
N GLN A 135 10.06 -12.63 17.02
CA GLN A 135 10.47 -13.86 16.37
C GLN A 135 10.04 -13.79 14.91
N GLY A 136 11.00 -13.74 14.00
CA GLY A 136 10.71 -13.59 12.59
C GLY A 136 11.94 -13.37 11.73
N THR A 137 11.71 -12.97 10.48
CA THR A 137 12.80 -12.59 9.57
C THR A 137 12.83 -11.08 9.44
N PHE A 138 14.00 -10.50 9.68
CA PHE A 138 14.35 -9.13 9.30
C PHE A 138 14.96 -9.15 7.91
N TYR A 139 14.52 -8.23 7.06
CA TYR A 139 15.01 -8.08 5.70
C TYR A 139 15.67 -6.72 5.53
N GLU A 140 16.73 -6.67 4.74
CA GLU A 140 17.37 -5.42 4.35
C GLU A 140 16.72 -4.89 3.07
N ALA A 141 16.67 -3.58 2.88
CA ALA A 141 16.24 -2.98 1.63
C ALA A 141 17.10 -3.50 0.46
N ALA A 142 16.47 -3.80 -0.68
CA ALA A 142 17.20 -4.29 -1.85
C ALA A 142 18.35 -3.33 -2.23
N ASN A 143 19.53 -3.91 -2.45
CA ASN A 143 20.71 -3.16 -2.87
C ASN A 143 20.53 -2.56 -4.26
N ASP A 144 21.40 -1.63 -4.64
CA ASP A 144 21.27 -0.85 -5.87
C ASP A 144 21.18 -1.68 -7.15
N GLY A 145 21.91 -2.81 -7.20
CA GLY A 145 21.89 -3.77 -8.30
C GLY A 145 20.72 -4.77 -8.24
N GLU A 146 19.93 -4.74 -7.18
CA GLU A 146 18.83 -5.67 -6.88
C GLU A 146 17.45 -4.99 -6.94
N ARG A 147 17.41 -3.68 -7.18
CA ARG A 147 16.18 -2.93 -7.48
C ARG A 147 15.51 -3.48 -8.74
N LEU A 148 14.18 -3.45 -8.77
CA LEU A 148 13.42 -3.96 -9.91
C LEU A 148 12.66 -2.84 -10.61
N PRO A 149 12.53 -2.87 -11.95
CA PRO A 149 11.54 -2.08 -12.65
C PRO A 149 10.13 -2.50 -12.23
N MET A 150 9.38 -1.54 -11.71
CA MET A 150 8.05 -1.76 -11.17
C MET A 150 7.12 -0.58 -11.46
N SER A 151 5.83 -0.83 -11.44
CA SER A 151 4.81 0.20 -11.56
C SER A 151 3.52 -0.24 -10.88
N PHE A 152 2.72 0.74 -10.49
CA PHE A 152 1.35 0.48 -10.07
C PHE A 152 0.38 1.55 -10.58
N VAL A 153 -0.88 1.13 -10.69
CA VAL A 153 -2.04 2.01 -10.84
C VAL A 153 -2.94 1.79 -9.63
N LEU A 154 -3.08 2.82 -8.79
CA LEU A 154 -3.98 2.79 -7.65
C LEU A 154 -5.34 3.33 -8.07
N LYS A 155 -6.39 2.56 -7.78
CA LYS A 155 -7.78 2.91 -8.07
C LYS A 155 -8.58 2.91 -6.77
N LYS A 156 -9.47 3.88 -6.65
CA LYS A 156 -10.50 3.97 -5.61
C LYS A 156 -11.86 3.82 -6.26
N ASN A 157 -12.66 2.84 -5.85
CA ASN A 157 -13.97 2.55 -6.44
C ASN A 157 -13.91 2.46 -7.97
N GLY A 158 -12.87 1.79 -8.50
CA GLY A 158 -12.62 1.64 -9.94
C GLY A 158 -12.00 2.85 -10.66
N LYS A 159 -12.00 4.05 -10.05
CA LYS A 159 -11.40 5.26 -10.64
C LYS A 159 -9.92 5.36 -10.28
N THR A 160 -9.05 5.53 -11.28
CA THR A 160 -7.63 5.78 -11.04
C THR A 160 -7.42 7.08 -10.29
N ILE A 161 -6.70 7.00 -9.16
CA ILE A 161 -6.30 8.15 -8.35
C ILE A 161 -4.80 8.43 -8.44
N MET A 162 -3.99 7.43 -8.83
CA MET A 162 -2.53 7.56 -8.91
C MET A 162 -1.91 6.53 -9.84
N LYS A 163 -0.79 6.90 -10.47
CA LYS A 163 0.08 5.99 -11.24
C LYS A 163 1.55 6.26 -10.88
N ARG A 164 2.33 5.21 -10.70
CA ARG A 164 3.77 5.28 -10.43
C ARG A 164 4.50 4.24 -11.27
N LYS A 165 5.70 4.56 -11.74
CA LYS A 165 6.57 3.66 -12.49
C LYS A 165 8.03 4.10 -12.30
N ASP A 166 8.87 3.20 -11.83
CA ASP A 166 10.31 3.44 -11.69
C ASP A 166 11.08 2.13 -11.51
N VAL A 167 12.42 2.18 -11.55
CA VAL A 167 13.29 1.15 -11.00
C VAL A 167 13.58 1.52 -9.56
N HIS A 168 13.04 0.76 -8.60
CA HIS A 168 13.10 1.15 -7.19
C HIS A 168 13.27 -0.06 -6.26
N TRP A 169 13.66 0.19 -5.01
CA TRP A 169 13.53 -0.80 -3.93
C TRP A 169 12.21 -0.59 -3.18
N TRP A 170 11.80 0.66 -2.98
CA TRP A 170 10.53 1.06 -2.34
C TRP A 170 9.74 2.10 -3.15
N LEU A 171 8.89 1.67 -4.08
CA LEU A 171 8.08 2.56 -4.91
C LEU A 171 6.77 2.91 -4.19
N THR A 172 6.63 4.17 -3.78
CA THR A 172 5.45 4.63 -3.05
C THR A 172 4.67 5.70 -3.79
N GLY A 173 3.47 6.00 -3.28
CA GLY A 173 2.70 7.15 -3.69
C GLY A 173 1.54 7.46 -2.76
N PHE A 174 1.42 8.71 -2.32
CA PHE A 174 0.44 9.15 -1.31
C PHE A 174 -0.33 10.41 -1.74
N LYS A 175 -1.65 10.31 -1.79
CA LYS A 175 -2.56 11.41 -2.15
C LYS A 175 -3.08 12.09 -0.89
N LEU A 176 -2.77 13.37 -0.74
CA LEU A 176 -3.08 14.16 0.46
C LEU A 176 -4.55 14.59 0.54
N GLY A 177 -5.16 14.44 1.72
CA GLY A 177 -6.51 14.90 2.03
C GLY A 177 -7.63 14.01 1.50
N GLU A 178 -7.27 12.84 0.96
CA GLU A 178 -8.19 11.81 0.50
C GLU A 178 -8.35 10.77 1.62
N PHE A 179 -9.59 10.58 2.09
CA PHE A 179 -9.92 9.52 3.05
C PHE A 179 -10.45 8.31 2.32
N THR A 180 -9.95 7.11 2.64
CA THR A 180 -10.37 5.87 1.99
C THR A 180 -10.38 4.72 2.98
N GLU A 181 -11.36 3.82 2.84
CA GLU A 181 -11.31 2.48 3.44
C GLU A 181 -10.50 1.54 2.53
N PRO A 182 -9.61 0.68 3.05
CA PRO A 182 -8.75 -0.18 2.24
C PRO A 182 -9.47 -1.05 1.21
N ASP A 183 -10.69 -1.49 1.51
CA ASP A 183 -11.53 -2.32 0.63
C ASP A 183 -12.06 -1.58 -0.61
N ALA A 184 -12.11 -0.24 -0.56
CA ALA A 184 -12.42 0.60 -1.70
C ALA A 184 -11.25 0.73 -2.69
N LEU A 185 -10.05 0.25 -2.33
CA LEU A 185 -8.84 0.34 -3.15
C LEU A 185 -8.55 -0.96 -3.90
N THR A 186 -8.12 -0.81 -5.14
CA THR A 186 -7.47 -1.87 -5.92
C THR A 186 -6.18 -1.33 -6.53
N MET A 187 -5.18 -2.18 -6.68
CA MET A 187 -3.86 -1.82 -7.19
C MET A 187 -3.48 -2.77 -8.34
N ASP A 188 -3.30 -2.22 -9.54
CA ASP A 188 -2.77 -2.99 -10.67
C ASP A 188 -1.25 -2.83 -10.71
N ILE A 189 -0.52 -3.91 -10.49
CA ILE A 189 0.93 -3.93 -10.30
C ILE A 189 1.59 -4.56 -11.53
N THR A 190 2.72 -4.02 -11.96
CA THR A 190 3.59 -4.66 -12.96
C THR A 190 5.02 -4.63 -12.47
N MET A 191 5.69 -5.79 -12.47
CA MET A 191 7.08 -5.96 -12.07
C MET A 191 7.86 -6.75 -13.10
N LYS A 192 9.11 -6.37 -13.35
CA LYS A 192 10.02 -7.08 -14.25
C LYS A 192 11.20 -7.66 -13.47
N PHE A 193 11.35 -8.97 -13.52
CA PHE A 193 12.42 -9.72 -12.87
C PHE A 193 13.64 -9.86 -13.80
N PRO A 194 14.86 -9.98 -13.22
CA PRO A 194 16.11 -10.05 -13.98
C PRO A 194 16.16 -11.28 -14.89
N ASP A 195 15.65 -12.41 -14.41
CA ASP A 195 15.65 -13.68 -15.12
C ASP A 195 14.38 -14.50 -14.85
N ARG A 196 14.26 -15.62 -15.56
CA ARG A 196 13.10 -16.53 -15.43
C ARG A 196 13.07 -17.26 -14.09
N GLY A 197 14.22 -17.51 -13.48
CA GLY A 197 14.31 -18.23 -12.21
C GLY A 197 13.69 -17.42 -11.08
N MET A 198 14.07 -16.15 -10.94
CA MET A 198 13.48 -15.27 -9.94
C MET A 198 11.99 -15.02 -10.20
N CYS A 199 11.62 -14.80 -11.46
CA CYS A 199 10.22 -14.64 -11.86
C CYS A 199 9.38 -15.86 -11.47
N PHE A 200 9.89 -17.07 -11.69
CA PHE A 200 9.20 -18.32 -11.35
C PHE A 200 9.08 -18.50 -9.84
N ALA A 201 10.14 -18.22 -9.08
CA ALA A 201 10.13 -18.29 -7.62
C ALA A 201 9.07 -17.34 -7.02
N PHE A 202 9.00 -16.10 -7.50
CA PHE A 202 8.00 -15.14 -7.09
C PHE A 202 6.57 -15.57 -7.44
N VAL A 203 6.35 -16.08 -8.65
CA VAL A 203 5.01 -16.56 -9.08
C VAL A 203 4.54 -17.76 -8.26
N ASN A 204 5.43 -18.68 -7.90
CA ASN A 204 5.08 -19.79 -7.03
C ASN A 204 4.69 -19.29 -5.64
N ALA A 205 5.42 -18.34 -5.06
CA ALA A 205 5.06 -17.75 -3.78
C ALA A 205 3.71 -17.03 -3.83
N LEU A 206 3.39 -16.30 -4.91
CA LEU A 206 2.04 -15.75 -5.10
C LEU A 206 0.95 -16.82 -5.06
N GLN A 207 1.17 -17.95 -5.75
CA GLN A 207 0.22 -19.06 -5.77
C GLN A 207 0.06 -19.71 -4.39
N GLU A 208 1.15 -19.86 -3.64
CA GLU A 208 1.16 -20.41 -2.28
C GLU A 208 0.35 -19.54 -1.30
N ILE A 209 0.38 -18.22 -1.47
CA ILE A 209 -0.42 -17.27 -0.67
C ILE A 209 -1.91 -17.37 -1.01
N GLY A 210 -2.26 -17.74 -2.26
CA GLY A 210 -3.65 -17.95 -2.68
C GLY A 210 -4.05 -17.29 -4.00
N TYR A 211 -3.13 -16.58 -4.67
CA TYR A 211 -3.43 -15.88 -5.92
C TYR A 211 -3.81 -16.85 -7.05
N GLN A 212 -4.93 -16.57 -7.71
CA GLN A 212 -5.43 -17.39 -8.81
C GLN A 212 -4.94 -16.86 -10.17
N LYS A 213 -4.94 -17.72 -11.20
CA LYS A 213 -4.52 -17.37 -12.58
C LYS A 213 -5.31 -16.21 -13.22
N ARG A 214 -6.45 -15.81 -12.65
CA ARG A 214 -7.23 -14.64 -13.10
C ARG A 214 -6.72 -13.33 -12.51
N GLU A 215 -6.01 -13.39 -11.39
CA GLU A 215 -5.52 -12.24 -10.62
C GLU A 215 -4.10 -11.84 -11.02
N TYR A 216 -3.40 -12.65 -11.80
CA TYR A 216 -2.09 -12.28 -12.32
C TYR A 216 -1.84 -12.86 -13.72
N ARG A 217 -0.90 -12.26 -14.45
CA ARG A 217 -0.44 -12.70 -15.77
C ARG A 217 1.07 -12.63 -15.84
N VAL A 218 1.68 -13.62 -16.47
CA VAL A 218 3.14 -13.68 -16.66
C VAL A 218 3.46 -13.61 -18.15
N ARG A 219 4.38 -12.73 -18.52
CA ARG A 219 4.91 -12.62 -19.89
C ARG A 219 6.43 -12.48 -19.83
N ARG A 220 7.16 -13.49 -20.30
CA ARG A 220 8.62 -13.58 -20.16
C ARG A 220 9.01 -13.51 -18.68
N ASN A 221 9.68 -12.43 -18.25
CA ASN A 221 10.07 -12.19 -16.86
C ASN A 221 9.26 -11.03 -16.24
N GLU A 222 8.16 -10.62 -16.88
CA GLU A 222 7.25 -9.59 -16.37
C GLU A 222 6.02 -10.27 -15.76
N VAL A 223 5.65 -9.85 -14.55
CA VAL A 223 4.44 -10.28 -13.85
C VAL A 223 3.54 -9.07 -13.68
N ARG A 224 2.27 -9.23 -14.06
CA ARG A 224 1.20 -8.26 -13.81
C ARG A 224 0.24 -8.85 -12.80
N ILE A 225 -0.12 -8.09 -11.77
CA ILE A 225 -0.94 -8.55 -10.64
C ILE A 225 -2.09 -7.56 -10.48
N HIS A 226 -3.29 -8.08 -10.28
CA HIS A 226 -4.44 -7.32 -9.84
C HIS A 226 -4.62 -7.56 -8.34
N TYR A 227 -4.15 -6.61 -7.53
CA TYR A 227 -4.25 -6.66 -6.08
C TYR A 227 -5.53 -5.97 -5.62
N GLY A 228 -6.58 -6.76 -5.40
CA GLY A 228 -7.90 -6.31 -4.94
C GLY A 228 -8.07 -6.54 -3.44
N ARG A 229 -8.50 -7.75 -3.08
CA ARG A 229 -8.59 -8.19 -1.68
C ARG A 229 -7.30 -8.93 -1.32
N PRO A 230 -6.69 -8.67 -0.15
CA PRO A 230 -5.54 -9.43 0.28
C PRO A 230 -5.89 -10.89 0.55
N HIS A 231 -4.94 -11.76 0.24
CA HIS A 231 -5.02 -13.20 0.52
C HIS A 231 -4.36 -13.55 1.86
N GLY A 232 -3.30 -12.81 2.24
CA GLY A 232 -2.63 -12.93 3.53
C GLY A 232 -3.42 -12.37 4.72
N THR A 233 -3.02 -12.76 5.93
CA THR A 233 -3.59 -12.25 7.18
C THR A 233 -3.25 -10.77 7.36
N GLN A 234 -4.28 -9.96 7.63
CA GLN A 234 -4.11 -8.51 7.75
C GLN A 234 -3.78 -8.06 9.19
N PRO A 235 -3.00 -6.98 9.35
CA PRO A 235 -2.83 -6.32 10.64
C PRO A 235 -4.19 -5.95 11.23
N LEU A 236 -4.34 -6.12 12.55
CA LEU A 236 -5.60 -5.87 13.27
C LEU A 236 -6.83 -6.62 12.71
N ALA A 237 -6.68 -7.73 11.98
CA ALA A 237 -7.81 -8.49 11.43
C ALA A 237 -8.87 -8.85 12.49
N ASN A 238 -8.45 -9.06 13.74
CA ASN A 238 -9.32 -9.40 14.86
C ASN A 238 -9.70 -8.21 15.76
N ASN A 239 -9.21 -6.99 15.49
CA ASN A 239 -9.44 -5.81 16.33
C ASN A 239 -10.15 -4.68 15.56
N HIS A 240 -11.40 -4.97 15.18
CA HIS A 240 -12.25 -4.04 14.43
C HIS A 240 -12.47 -2.70 15.14
N PHE A 241 -12.54 -2.70 16.48
CA PHE A 241 -12.76 -1.48 17.25
C PHE A 241 -11.58 -0.51 17.12
N GLN A 242 -10.35 -1.00 17.30
CA GLN A 242 -9.16 -0.17 17.17
C GLN A 242 -9.00 0.36 15.74
N ARG A 243 -9.24 -0.49 14.73
CA ARG A 243 -9.26 -0.09 13.32
C ARG A 243 -10.27 1.04 13.06
N ALA A 244 -11.49 0.91 13.57
CA ALA A 244 -12.54 1.91 13.40
C ALA A 244 -12.18 3.25 14.08
N LEU A 245 -11.58 3.22 15.27
CA LEU A 245 -11.15 4.43 15.99
C LEU A 245 -10.06 5.19 15.21
N VAL A 246 -9.07 4.48 14.67
CA VAL A 246 -8.01 5.08 13.86
C VAL A 246 -8.58 5.64 12.56
N GLN A 247 -9.44 4.88 11.85
CA GLN A 247 -10.08 5.36 10.62
C GLN A 247 -10.98 6.58 10.86
N GLN A 248 -11.74 6.61 11.96
CA GLN A 248 -12.54 7.78 12.32
C GLN A 248 -11.67 9.01 12.55
N THR A 249 -10.50 8.84 13.17
CA THR A 249 -9.52 9.93 13.35
C THR A 249 -8.98 10.40 12.00
N ASN A 250 -8.62 9.47 11.11
CA ASN A 250 -8.17 9.78 9.75
C ASN A 250 -9.23 10.50 8.92
N GLU A 251 -10.49 10.05 8.96
CA GLU A 251 -11.61 10.68 8.26
C GLU A 251 -11.83 12.11 8.73
N ASN A 252 -11.84 12.32 10.06
CA ASN A 252 -11.98 13.63 10.67
C ASN A 252 -10.84 14.56 10.27
N ASN A 253 -9.59 14.07 10.29
CA ASN A 253 -8.42 14.86 9.93
C ASN A 253 -8.41 15.23 8.43
N CYS A 254 -8.76 14.28 7.55
CA CYS A 254 -8.98 14.56 6.12
C CYS A 254 -10.10 15.59 5.91
N GLY A 255 -11.20 15.47 6.65
CA GLY A 255 -12.31 16.43 6.64
C GLY A 255 -11.86 17.83 7.04
N LEU A 256 -11.14 17.95 8.15
CA LEU A 256 -10.59 19.21 8.65
C LEU A 256 -9.64 19.84 7.64
N TYR A 257 -8.70 19.07 7.07
CA TYR A 257 -7.80 19.54 6.02
C TYR A 257 -8.56 20.09 4.81
N ARG A 258 -9.58 19.37 4.32
CA ARG A 258 -10.39 19.82 3.17
C ARG A 258 -11.15 21.11 3.49
N VAL A 259 -11.75 21.22 4.68
CA VAL A 259 -12.51 22.42 5.09
C VAL A 259 -11.58 23.61 5.26
N ALA A 260 -10.47 23.44 5.96
CA ALA A 260 -9.49 24.50 6.21
C ALA A 260 -8.87 25.04 4.90
N THR A 261 -8.75 24.19 3.89
CA THR A 261 -8.08 24.51 2.62
C THR A 261 -9.03 24.62 1.41
N ILE A 262 -10.35 24.65 1.65
CA ILE A 262 -11.40 24.59 0.62
C ILE A 262 -11.29 25.68 -0.46
N ARG A 263 -10.65 26.80 -0.13
CA ARG A 263 -10.44 27.94 -1.04
C ARG A 263 -9.43 27.65 -2.14
N PHE A 264 -8.63 26.60 -2.02
CA PHE A 264 -7.54 26.27 -2.95
C PHE A 264 -7.82 24.96 -3.67
N LYS A 265 -7.56 24.95 -4.98
CA LYS A 265 -7.85 23.78 -5.83
C LYS A 265 -6.74 22.72 -5.77
N ASN A 266 -5.48 23.15 -5.90
CA ASN A 266 -4.32 22.24 -5.97
C ASN A 266 -3.63 22.11 -4.61
N THR A 267 -2.95 20.99 -4.40
CA THR A 267 -2.29 20.66 -3.13
C THR A 267 -1.18 21.63 -2.74
N LEU A 268 -0.41 22.14 -3.71
CA LEU A 268 0.66 23.10 -3.42
C LEU A 268 0.12 24.38 -2.77
N ASP A 269 -0.98 24.94 -3.27
CA ASP A 269 -1.62 26.12 -2.69
C ASP A 269 -2.19 25.86 -1.30
N LYS A 270 -2.74 24.66 -1.08
CA LYS A 270 -3.24 24.24 0.22
C LYS A 270 -2.11 24.20 1.24
N LEU A 271 -0.97 23.63 0.87
CA LEU A 271 0.20 23.50 1.75
C LEU A 271 0.91 24.82 1.99
N GLU A 272 1.09 25.65 0.96
CA GLU A 272 1.66 26.99 1.14
C GLU A 272 0.76 27.86 2.03
N PHE A 273 -0.57 27.72 1.90
CA PHE A 273 -1.51 28.36 2.81
C PHE A 273 -1.36 27.87 4.25
N ILE A 274 -1.26 26.55 4.48
CA ILE A 274 -1.05 26.01 5.81
C ILE A 274 0.28 26.52 6.39
N LYS A 275 1.37 26.46 5.61
CA LYS A 275 2.68 26.99 5.98
C LYS A 275 2.63 28.48 6.35
N SER A 276 1.86 29.28 5.62
CA SER A 276 1.72 30.71 5.89
C SER A 276 0.79 31.02 7.07
N SER A 277 -0.31 30.28 7.22
CA SER A 277 -1.34 30.55 8.22
C SER A 277 -1.00 29.98 9.60
N VAL A 278 -0.50 28.75 9.64
CA VAL A 278 -0.15 28.00 10.86
C VAL A 278 1.18 27.25 10.63
N PRO A 279 2.33 27.95 10.61
CA PRO A 279 3.64 27.35 10.37
C PRO A 279 3.95 26.16 11.29
N GLU A 280 3.54 26.24 12.55
CA GLU A 280 3.77 25.18 13.54
C GLU A 280 3.03 23.89 13.17
N LEU A 281 1.83 23.99 12.60
CA LEU A 281 1.08 22.85 12.10
C LEU A 281 1.72 22.27 10.83
N TYR A 282 2.25 23.13 9.96
CA TYR A 282 3.02 22.69 8.79
C TYR A 282 4.27 21.91 9.21
N GLU A 283 5.03 22.43 10.18
CA GLU A 283 6.19 21.74 10.74
C GLU A 283 5.81 20.42 11.39
N ILE A 284 4.73 20.35 12.17
CA ILE A 284 4.23 19.09 12.72
C ILE A 284 3.89 18.10 11.60
N PHE A 285 3.26 18.56 10.51
CA PHE A 285 2.97 17.72 9.36
C PHE A 285 4.24 17.19 8.69
N VAL A 286 5.19 18.06 8.33
CA VAL A 286 6.47 17.67 7.71
C VAL A 286 7.26 16.73 8.64
N ASN A 287 7.29 17.01 9.94
CA ASN A 287 7.94 16.17 10.95
C ASN A 287 7.20 14.86 11.23
N SER A 288 5.89 14.79 10.97
CA SER A 288 5.15 13.53 11.07
C SER A 288 5.50 12.56 9.93
N LEU A 289 5.86 13.09 8.74
CA LEU A 289 6.40 12.28 7.63
C LEU A 289 7.80 11.74 7.95
N TYR A 290 8.52 12.41 8.86
CA TYR A 290 9.84 12.01 9.34
C TYR A 290 9.83 10.71 10.12
N GLY A 291 8.66 10.18 10.54
CA GLY A 291 8.53 8.86 11.14
C GLY A 291 9.44 8.57 12.35
N LYS A 292 10.22 9.52 12.90
CA LYS A 292 11.25 9.22 13.92
C LYS A 292 10.68 8.52 15.14
N GLY A 293 9.48 8.91 15.58
CA GLY A 293 8.77 8.22 16.66
C GLY A 293 8.42 6.75 16.35
N LEU A 294 8.23 6.40 15.08
CA LEU A 294 8.05 5.00 14.62
C LEU A 294 9.32 4.20 14.83
N TYR A 295 10.47 4.80 14.55
CA TYR A 295 11.75 4.11 14.63
C TYR A 295 12.38 4.16 16.01
N ASP A 296 12.06 5.15 16.83
CA ASP A 296 12.39 5.12 18.27
C ASP A 296 11.72 3.91 18.95
N LEU A 297 10.50 3.54 18.54
CA LEU A 297 9.82 2.33 19.02
C LEU A 297 10.58 1.05 18.67
N PHE A 298 11.24 1.03 17.50
CA PHE A 298 11.99 -0.13 16.99
C PHE A 298 13.51 0.02 17.11
N GLY A 299 14.00 1.05 17.82
CA GLY A 299 15.44 1.32 17.93
C GLY A 299 16.20 0.14 18.52
N TRP A 300 15.59 -0.56 19.49
CA TRP A 300 16.14 -1.78 20.08
C TRP A 300 16.37 -2.89 19.04
N LEU A 301 15.52 -3.01 18.02
CA LEU A 301 15.62 -4.03 16.99
C LEU A 301 16.77 -3.70 16.05
N LEU A 302 16.91 -2.43 15.65
CA LEU A 302 18.04 -1.99 14.84
C LEU A 302 19.36 -2.11 15.59
N ASP A 303 19.41 -1.74 16.86
CA ASP A 303 20.62 -1.85 17.67
C ASP A 303 21.06 -3.31 17.77
N LEU A 304 20.10 -4.25 17.84
CA LEU A 304 20.36 -5.68 17.79
C LEU A 304 20.89 -6.13 16.42
N ILE A 305 20.26 -5.71 15.32
CA ILE A 305 20.63 -6.11 13.96
C ILE A 305 22.00 -5.54 13.54
N HIS A 306 22.27 -4.28 13.87
CA HIS A 306 23.49 -3.58 13.48
C HIS A 306 24.58 -3.57 14.57
N GLY A 307 24.36 -4.29 15.68
CA GLY A 307 25.35 -4.43 16.76
C GLY A 307 25.75 -3.12 17.45
N GLY A 308 24.83 -2.14 17.50
CA GLY A 308 25.08 -0.81 18.07
C GLY A 308 25.89 0.17 17.19
N HIS A 309 26.26 -0.23 15.97
CA HIS A 309 26.78 0.69 14.96
C HIS A 309 25.66 1.05 14.00
N ARG A 310 24.99 2.20 14.22
CA ARG A 310 24.14 2.77 13.17
C ARG A 310 25.02 2.98 11.92
N PRO A 311 24.59 2.55 10.73
CA PRO A 311 25.16 3.06 9.49
C PRO A 311 25.13 4.59 9.57
N GLU A 312 26.27 5.24 9.35
CA GLU A 312 26.25 6.69 9.21
C GLU A 312 25.38 7.04 7.98
N PRO A 313 24.49 8.04 8.08
CA PRO A 313 23.66 8.43 6.96
C PRO A 313 24.55 8.68 5.74
N PRO A 314 24.11 8.32 4.52
CA PRO A 314 24.90 8.56 3.32
C PRO A 314 25.28 10.03 3.26
N VAL A 315 26.59 10.30 3.33
CA VAL A 315 27.13 11.63 3.13
C VAL A 315 26.62 12.08 1.76
N PRO A 316 25.89 13.21 1.66
CA PRO A 316 25.47 13.74 0.38
C PRO A 316 26.68 13.80 -0.54
N PRO A 317 26.60 13.34 -1.80
CA PRO A 317 27.73 13.43 -2.71
C PRO A 317 28.24 14.86 -2.68
N GLU A 318 29.53 15.04 -2.37
CA GLU A 318 30.15 16.35 -2.41
C GLU A 318 29.80 16.99 -3.75
N PRO A 319 29.31 18.25 -3.77
CA PRO A 319 29.06 18.93 -5.02
C PRO A 319 30.35 18.83 -5.85
N PRO A 320 30.28 18.41 -7.12
CA PRO A 320 31.48 18.26 -7.93
C PRO A 320 32.26 19.56 -7.83
N CYS A 321 33.53 19.46 -7.44
CA CYS A 321 34.44 20.58 -7.43
C CYS A 321 34.25 21.32 -8.77
N PRO A 322 34.02 22.65 -8.77
CA PRO A 322 33.90 23.38 -10.02
C PRO A 322 35.14 23.06 -10.84
N GLU A 323 34.92 22.45 -12.01
CA GLU A 323 36.00 22.15 -12.93
C GLU A 323 36.80 23.44 -13.14
N PRO A 324 38.15 23.37 -13.08
CA PRO A 324 38.97 24.52 -13.43
C PRO A 324 38.50 25.05 -14.78
N PRO A 325 38.31 26.37 -14.93
CA PRO A 325 37.84 26.92 -16.20
C PRO A 325 38.74 26.43 -17.32
N GLU A 326 38.14 25.74 -18.30
CA GLU A 326 38.85 25.28 -19.48
C GLU A 326 39.58 26.48 -20.11
N PRO A 327 40.86 26.31 -20.52
CA PRO A 327 41.55 27.38 -21.24
C PRO A 327 40.76 27.69 -22.52
N PRO A 328 40.60 28.98 -22.88
CA PRO A 328 39.78 29.36 -24.02
C PRO A 328 40.29 28.66 -25.28
N CYS A 329 39.40 27.90 -25.92
CA CYS A 329 39.66 27.34 -27.24
C CYS A 329 39.95 28.50 -28.22
N PRO A 330 40.97 28.40 -29.08
CA PRO A 330 41.16 29.41 -30.12
C PRO A 330 39.96 29.38 -31.08
N GLU A 331 39.34 30.53 -31.29
CA GLU A 331 38.20 30.71 -32.19
C GLU A 331 38.55 30.22 -33.61
N PRO A 332 37.69 29.40 -34.25
CA PRO A 332 37.80 29.12 -35.67
C PRO A 332 37.47 30.39 -36.47
N PRO A 333 38.14 30.64 -37.61
CA PRO A 333 37.85 31.81 -38.42
C PRO A 333 36.42 31.76 -38.98
N GLU A 334 35.72 32.90 -38.88
CA GLU A 334 34.34 33.07 -39.33
C GLU A 334 34.17 32.75 -40.82
N PRO A 335 33.17 31.95 -41.22
CA PRO A 335 32.81 31.79 -42.61
C PRO A 335 32.05 33.04 -43.12
N PRO A 336 32.22 33.43 -44.39
CA PRO A 336 31.56 34.61 -44.94
C PRO A 336 30.05 34.40 -45.07
N CYS A 337 29.31 35.49 -44.86
CA CYS A 337 27.85 35.58 -44.87
C CYS A 337 27.21 35.06 -46.17
N PRO A 338 26.01 34.43 -46.12
CA PRO A 338 25.25 34.05 -47.30
C PRO A 338 24.47 35.25 -47.89
N GLU A 339 24.49 35.35 -49.22
CA GLU A 339 23.65 36.26 -50.02
C GLU A 339 22.18 35.77 -50.13
N PRO A 340 21.21 36.66 -50.44
CA PRO A 340 19.77 36.37 -50.35
C PRO A 340 19.24 35.49 -51.50
N PRO A 341 18.10 34.80 -51.33
CA PRO A 341 17.59 33.84 -52.30
C PRO A 341 16.83 34.50 -53.46
N GLU A 342 17.14 34.10 -54.69
CA GLU A 342 16.34 34.39 -55.88
C GLU A 342 15.41 33.21 -56.26
N PRO A 343 14.26 33.48 -56.93
CA PRO A 343 13.18 32.51 -57.12
C PRO A 343 13.45 31.45 -58.21
N PRO A 344 12.73 30.31 -58.21
CA PRO A 344 13.02 29.18 -59.10
C PRO A 344 12.45 29.39 -60.51
N CYS A 345 13.27 29.09 -61.53
CA CYS A 345 12.84 28.87 -62.92
C CYS A 345 12.72 27.36 -63.22
N PRO A 346 11.84 26.93 -64.16
CA PRO A 346 11.54 25.53 -64.41
C PRO A 346 12.59 24.83 -65.30
N GLU A 347 12.95 23.59 -64.95
CA GLU A 347 13.90 22.75 -65.71
C GLU A 347 13.28 22.15 -67.00
N PRO A 348 14.06 22.07 -68.11
CA PRO A 348 13.69 21.39 -69.35
C PRO A 348 13.87 19.85 -69.27
N PRO A 349 13.23 19.08 -70.17
CA PRO A 349 13.13 17.61 -70.05
C PRO A 349 14.46 16.90 -70.35
N LYS A 350 14.76 15.87 -69.52
CA LYS A 350 15.94 15.01 -69.64
C LYS A 350 15.80 13.98 -70.79
N PRO A 351 16.90 13.66 -71.51
CA PRO A 351 16.89 12.72 -72.63
C PRO A 351 16.72 11.25 -72.19
N PRO A 352 16.24 10.35 -73.08
CA PRO A 352 15.92 8.98 -72.71
C PRO A 352 17.15 8.12 -72.42
N CYS A 353 17.10 7.41 -71.30
CA CYS A 353 18.13 6.48 -70.84
C CYS A 353 18.24 5.25 -71.75
N ARG A 354 19.49 4.79 -71.96
CA ARG A 354 19.81 3.52 -72.62
C ARG A 354 19.28 2.34 -71.79
N PRO A 355 18.63 1.33 -72.39
CA PRO A 355 18.12 0.20 -71.64
C PRO A 355 19.26 -0.65 -71.08
N GLU A 356 19.19 -0.93 -69.78
CA GLU A 356 20.09 -1.82 -69.06
C GLU A 356 19.92 -3.28 -69.55
N PRO A 357 21.00 -4.10 -69.52
CA PRO A 357 20.87 -5.51 -69.83
C PRO A 357 19.95 -6.21 -68.80
N PRO A 358 19.11 -7.16 -69.24
CA PRO A 358 18.16 -7.82 -68.36
C PRO A 358 18.90 -8.58 -67.26
N LYS A 359 18.47 -8.36 -66.01
CA LYS A 359 18.94 -9.11 -64.84
C LYS A 359 18.71 -10.62 -65.07
N PRO A 360 19.69 -11.47 -64.74
CA PRO A 360 19.50 -12.91 -64.83
C PRO A 360 18.33 -13.34 -63.93
N PRO A 361 17.52 -14.33 -64.33
CA PRO A 361 16.38 -14.76 -63.55
C PRO A 361 16.87 -15.27 -62.19
N CYS A 362 16.21 -14.81 -61.13
CA CYS A 362 16.42 -15.34 -59.78
C CYS A 362 16.17 -16.85 -59.80
N ARG A 363 17.14 -17.61 -59.30
CA ARG A 363 16.97 -19.05 -59.05
C ARG A 363 15.78 -19.19 -58.10
N PRO A 364 14.78 -20.03 -58.41
CA PRO A 364 13.73 -20.32 -57.45
C PRO A 364 14.37 -20.85 -56.18
N GLU A 365 13.92 -20.34 -55.03
CA GLU A 365 14.26 -20.95 -53.75
C GLU A 365 13.91 -22.44 -53.81
N PRO A 366 14.77 -23.34 -53.28
CA PRO A 366 14.39 -24.72 -53.16
C PRO A 366 13.10 -24.77 -52.34
N LEU A 367 12.05 -25.37 -52.92
CA LEU A 367 10.79 -25.60 -52.22
C LEU A 367 11.11 -26.21 -50.85
N CYS A 368 10.66 -25.54 -49.79
CA CYS A 368 10.70 -26.09 -48.45
C CYS A 368 10.10 -27.49 -48.50
N ARG A 369 10.89 -28.47 -48.07
CA ARG A 369 10.40 -29.84 -47.88
C ARG A 369 9.21 -29.72 -46.92
N PRO A 370 8.02 -30.22 -47.29
CA PRO A 370 6.89 -30.23 -46.36
C PRO A 370 7.37 -30.90 -45.07
N GLU A 371 7.05 -30.30 -43.93
CA GLU A 371 7.26 -30.94 -42.64
C GLU A 371 6.63 -32.33 -42.69
N PRO A 372 7.29 -33.37 -42.17
CA PRO A 372 6.66 -34.67 -42.06
C PRO A 372 5.35 -34.49 -41.30
N LEU A 373 4.24 -34.89 -41.92
CA LEU A 373 2.92 -34.85 -41.30
C LEU A 373 3.02 -35.46 -39.91
N CYS A 374 2.65 -34.68 -38.89
CA CYS A 374 2.55 -35.16 -37.53
C CYS A 374 1.73 -36.45 -37.54
N ARG A 375 2.35 -37.53 -37.05
CA ARG A 375 1.66 -38.80 -36.84
C ARG A 375 0.45 -38.49 -35.95
N PRO A 376 -0.78 -38.85 -36.34
CA PRO A 376 -1.93 -38.66 -35.46
C PRO A 376 -1.62 -39.29 -34.11
N GLU A 377 -1.84 -38.54 -33.04
CA GLU A 377 -1.71 -39.08 -31.71
C GLU A 377 -2.58 -40.34 -31.60
N PRO A 378 -2.08 -41.44 -30.99
CA PRO A 378 -2.93 -42.59 -30.74
C PRO A 378 -4.17 -42.11 -29.97
N PRO A 379 -5.38 -42.57 -30.33
CA PRO A 379 -6.60 -42.12 -29.68
C PRO A 379 -6.46 -42.30 -28.17
N CYS A 380 -6.74 -41.23 -27.43
CA CYS A 380 -6.72 -41.25 -25.98
C CYS A 380 -7.51 -42.46 -25.50
N ARG A 381 -6.87 -43.31 -24.71
CA ARG A 381 -7.55 -44.40 -24.03
C ARG A 381 -8.67 -43.76 -23.21
N PRO A 382 -9.94 -44.17 -23.35
CA PRO A 382 -11.03 -43.61 -22.56
C PRO A 382 -10.63 -43.68 -21.09
N GLU A 383 -10.80 -42.57 -20.37
CA GLU A 383 -10.61 -42.58 -18.93
C GLU A 383 -11.50 -43.68 -18.33
N PRO A 384 -10.98 -44.48 -17.39
CA PRO A 384 -11.84 -45.38 -16.65
C PRO A 384 -12.99 -44.55 -16.06
N PRO A 385 -14.25 -45.01 -16.14
CA PRO A 385 -15.38 -44.23 -15.67
C PRO A 385 -15.12 -43.77 -14.24
N CYS A 386 -15.31 -42.47 -13.98
CA CYS A 386 -15.20 -41.92 -12.65
C CYS A 386 -16.01 -42.79 -11.69
N ARG A 387 -15.34 -43.30 -10.65
CA ARG A 387 -16.04 -43.99 -9.57
C ARG A 387 -17.04 -42.96 -9.01
N PRO A 388 -18.35 -43.27 -8.96
CA PRO A 388 -19.33 -42.32 -8.45
C PRO A 388 -18.89 -41.88 -7.06
N GLU A 389 -18.96 -40.58 -6.81
CA GLU A 389 -18.69 -40.02 -5.49
C GLU A 389 -19.57 -40.75 -4.48
N PRO A 390 -19.01 -41.17 -3.32
CA PRO A 390 -19.86 -41.65 -2.24
C PRO A 390 -20.87 -40.53 -1.92
N PRO A 391 -22.17 -40.87 -1.75
CA PRO A 391 -23.18 -39.86 -1.51
C PRO A 391 -22.79 -39.00 -0.31
N CYS A 392 -22.98 -37.68 -0.45
CA CYS A 392 -22.74 -36.73 0.63
C CYS A 392 -23.43 -37.22 1.90
N ARG A 393 -22.65 -37.38 2.97
CA ARG A 393 -23.20 -37.71 4.28
C ARG A 393 -24.03 -36.49 4.72
N PRO A 394 -25.32 -36.65 5.09
CA PRO A 394 -26.12 -35.53 5.57
C PRO A 394 -25.42 -34.86 6.75
N GLU A 395 -25.47 -33.52 6.77
CA GLU A 395 -25.01 -32.75 7.93
C GLU A 395 -25.75 -33.21 9.19
N PRO A 396 -25.05 -33.39 10.33
CA PRO A 396 -25.73 -33.67 11.58
C PRO A 396 -26.63 -32.48 11.95
N PRO A 397 -27.85 -32.73 12.46
CA PRO A 397 -28.77 -31.65 12.80
C PRO A 397 -28.16 -30.71 13.86
N CYS A 398 -28.39 -29.41 13.69
CA CYS A 398 -27.99 -28.40 14.64
C CYS A 398 -28.53 -28.74 16.04
N ARG A 399 -27.64 -28.73 17.03
CA ARG A 399 -27.99 -28.93 18.43
C ARG A 399 -28.82 -27.73 18.91
N PRO A 400 -29.97 -27.92 19.58
CA PRO A 400 -30.74 -26.80 20.12
C PRO A 400 -29.89 -26.01 21.12
N GLU A 401 -30.01 -24.68 21.08
CA GLU A 401 -29.36 -23.81 22.05
C GLU A 401 -29.89 -24.10 23.47
N PRO A 402 -29.01 -24.10 24.49
CA PRO A 402 -29.44 -24.26 25.87
C PRO A 402 -30.29 -23.06 26.33
N PRO A 403 -31.33 -23.28 27.15
CA PRO A 403 -32.20 -22.19 27.61
C PRO A 403 -31.42 -21.17 28.44
N CYS A 404 -31.75 -19.89 28.23
CA CYS A 404 -31.17 -18.78 28.98
C CYS A 404 -31.42 -18.93 30.49
N ARG A 405 -30.36 -18.72 31.27
CA ARG A 405 -30.39 -18.76 32.74
C ARG A 405 -31.09 -17.49 33.26
N PRO A 406 -32.00 -17.57 34.25
CA PRO A 406 -32.63 -16.37 34.80
C PRO A 406 -31.62 -15.51 35.57
N GLU A 407 -31.76 -14.19 35.45
CA GLU A 407 -30.95 -13.20 36.16
C GLU A 407 -31.23 -13.21 37.68
N PRO A 408 -30.21 -12.99 38.53
CA PRO A 408 -30.39 -12.87 39.97
C PRO A 408 -31.02 -11.51 40.36
N PRO A 409 -31.85 -11.47 41.43
CA PRO A 409 -32.55 -10.26 41.84
C PRO A 409 -31.63 -9.20 42.46
N CYS A 410 -31.95 -7.93 42.22
CA CYS A 410 -31.24 -6.76 42.74
C CYS A 410 -31.32 -6.68 44.27
N CYS A 411 -30.17 -6.63 44.95
CA CYS A 411 -30.08 -6.28 46.36
C CYS A 411 -29.81 -4.78 46.56
N SER A 412 -30.69 -4.18 47.36
CA SER A 412 -30.73 -2.80 47.84
C SER A 412 -29.48 -2.37 48.65
N ARG A 413 -29.17 -1.06 48.52
CA ARG A 413 -28.18 -0.28 49.29
C ARG A 413 -28.19 -0.53 50.81
N PRO A 414 -27.02 -0.47 51.47
CA PRO A 414 -26.91 -0.05 52.86
C PRO A 414 -26.38 1.41 53.03
N PRO A 415 -26.55 2.01 54.22
CA PRO A 415 -26.51 3.47 54.42
C PRO A 415 -25.16 4.03 54.90
N HIS A 416 -25.05 5.36 54.82
CA HIS A 416 -24.00 6.22 55.39
C HIS A 416 -23.60 5.88 56.83
N PHE A 417 -22.31 5.92 57.16
CA PHE A 417 -21.82 6.45 58.44
C PHE A 417 -20.36 6.92 58.39
N GLN A 418 -20.08 7.96 59.19
CA GLN A 418 -18.93 8.87 59.24
C GLN A 418 -17.62 8.27 59.82
N GLY A 419 -16.47 8.87 59.48
CA GLY A 419 -15.24 8.78 60.30
C GLY A 419 -13.91 9.03 59.57
N MET A 420 -13.42 10.27 59.60
CA MET A 420 -12.02 10.69 59.34
C MET A 420 -11.10 10.23 60.51
N PRO A 421 -9.73 10.10 60.40
CA PRO A 421 -8.84 11.19 59.96
C PRO A 421 -7.52 10.86 59.21
N TYR A 422 -7.09 11.88 58.45
CA TYR A 422 -5.74 12.37 58.12
C TYR A 422 -4.50 11.43 58.15
N ARG A 423 -3.76 11.43 57.04
CA ARG A 423 -2.35 11.90 57.06
C ARG A 423 -1.88 12.43 55.70
N GLN A 424 -1.28 13.61 55.76
CA GLN A 424 -0.72 14.39 54.68
C GLN A 424 0.82 14.27 54.74
N TYR A 425 1.42 13.74 53.69
CA TYR A 425 2.82 13.93 53.25
C TYR A 425 2.75 13.61 51.75
N GLY A 426 3.25 14.38 50.79
CA GLY A 426 4.37 15.29 50.74
C GLY A 426 4.88 15.11 49.30
N SER A 427 5.02 16.20 48.58
CA SER A 427 5.57 16.26 47.22
C SER A 427 6.96 15.61 47.14
N ASP A 428 7.25 14.86 46.06
CA ASP A 428 8.45 14.96 45.20
C ASP A 428 8.80 13.62 44.49
N LEU A 429 8.91 13.69 43.14
CA LEU A 429 9.61 12.79 42.18
C LEU A 429 8.91 11.48 41.69
N PRO A 430 9.34 10.89 40.54
CA PRO A 430 8.95 11.23 39.17
C PRO A 430 8.11 10.13 38.48
N PHE A 431 7.42 10.50 37.40
CA PHE A 431 6.64 9.59 36.55
C PHE A 431 7.55 8.63 35.79
N GLY A 432 7.51 7.35 36.17
CA GLY A 432 8.11 6.21 35.49
C GLY A 432 7.93 4.98 36.37
N GLU A 433 7.51 3.86 35.79
CA GLU A 433 7.31 2.56 36.45
C GLU A 433 6.04 2.40 37.31
N ALA A 434 4.88 2.32 36.66
CA ALA A 434 3.71 1.67 37.24
C ALA A 434 2.76 1.09 36.18
N GLN A 435 3.28 0.30 35.23
CA GLN A 435 2.45 -0.51 34.35
C GLN A 435 3.06 -1.88 33.99
N GLU A 436 3.91 -2.43 34.86
CA GLU A 436 4.44 -3.80 34.68
C GLU A 436 4.03 -4.78 35.78
N ARG A 437 3.33 -4.35 36.84
CA ARG A 437 2.97 -5.25 37.96
C ARG A 437 1.50 -5.67 38.01
N GLY A 438 0.83 -5.69 36.85
CA GLY A 438 -0.57 -6.12 36.70
C GLY A 438 -0.81 -7.27 35.73
N MET A 439 0.18 -7.67 34.91
CA MET A 439 0.02 -8.68 33.85
C MET A 439 0.73 -10.02 34.11
N GLU A 440 1.30 -10.24 35.29
CA GLU A 440 2.02 -11.50 35.61
C GLU A 440 1.15 -12.58 36.27
N ASN A 441 -0.10 -12.28 36.62
CA ASN A 441 -0.98 -13.24 37.32
C ASN A 441 -2.00 -13.99 36.45
N TYR A 442 -1.94 -13.86 35.12
CA TYR A 442 -2.87 -14.58 34.21
C TYR A 442 -2.19 -15.56 33.23
N ARG A 443 -0.88 -15.82 33.36
CA ARG A 443 -0.14 -16.72 32.45
C ARG A 443 0.26 -18.07 33.05
N ASN A 444 -0.05 -18.34 34.32
CA ASN A 444 0.34 -19.58 35.00
C ASN A 444 -0.87 -20.34 35.56
N GLN A 445 -1.75 -20.83 34.68
CA GLN A 445 -2.64 -21.95 35.00
C GLN A 445 -3.28 -22.46 33.71
N GLU A 446 -2.63 -23.45 33.08
CA GLU A 446 -3.26 -24.59 32.41
C GLU A 446 -2.18 -25.35 31.60
N ASP A 447 -1.39 -26.15 32.31
CA ASP A 447 -0.73 -27.32 31.72
C ASP A 447 -0.40 -28.32 32.85
N SER A 448 -1.35 -29.23 33.13
CA SER A 448 -1.07 -30.51 33.79
C SER A 448 -2.11 -31.58 33.44
N GLN A 449 -1.84 -32.26 32.32
CA GLN A 449 -1.80 -33.73 32.16
C GLN A 449 -2.75 -34.59 33.03
N TYR A 450 -3.76 -35.23 32.41
CA TYR A 450 -4.21 -36.59 32.77
C TYR A 450 -4.99 -37.23 31.61
N MET A 451 -4.48 -38.34 31.05
CA MET A 451 -5.20 -39.27 30.17
C MET A 451 -6.01 -40.27 31.01
N PRO A 452 -7.14 -40.78 30.48
CA PRO A 452 -7.51 -42.15 30.78
C PRO A 452 -7.86 -43.00 29.55
N TYR A 453 -7.46 -44.26 29.71
CA TYR A 453 -7.68 -45.49 28.95
C TYR A 453 -9.12 -45.71 28.46
N VAL A 454 -9.29 -46.34 27.29
CA VAL A 454 -10.57 -46.87 26.77
C VAL A 454 -10.40 -48.36 26.46
N PRO A 455 -11.26 -49.28 26.97
CA PRO A 455 -11.28 -50.66 26.52
C PRO A 455 -12.32 -50.90 25.40
N GLU A 456 -11.98 -51.82 24.49
CA GLU A 456 -12.80 -52.30 23.38
C GLU A 456 -14.10 -53.00 23.82
N THR A 457 -15.17 -52.89 23.02
CA THR A 457 -16.10 -54.01 22.74
C THR A 457 -17.01 -53.78 21.51
N GLN A 458 -16.85 -54.68 20.55
CA GLN A 458 -17.75 -55.37 19.61
C GLN A 458 -19.14 -54.84 19.15
N HIS A 459 -19.32 -54.97 17.83
CA HIS A 459 -20.44 -54.90 16.87
C HIS A 459 -21.81 -55.52 17.26
N VAL A 460 -22.96 -54.98 16.77
CA VAL A 460 -24.03 -55.65 15.94
C VAL A 460 -25.02 -54.60 15.34
N PRO A 461 -25.47 -54.70 14.05
CA PRO A 461 -26.55 -53.88 13.43
C PRO A 461 -27.88 -54.64 13.15
N GLY A 462 -29.03 -53.94 13.16
CA GLY A 462 -30.29 -54.42 12.55
C GLY A 462 -31.63 -53.92 13.16
N VAL A 463 -32.53 -53.48 12.27
CA VAL A 463 -34.02 -53.40 12.34
C VAL A 463 -34.67 -52.00 12.57
N PRO A 464 -35.75 -51.64 11.82
CA PRO A 464 -36.16 -50.26 11.52
C PRO A 464 -37.58 -49.84 11.97
N ASP A 465 -37.96 -48.64 11.54
CA ASP A 465 -39.30 -48.04 11.27
C ASP A 465 -40.13 -47.37 12.38
N TYR A 466 -40.65 -46.17 12.05
CA TYR A 466 -42.10 -45.90 11.96
C TYR A 466 -42.44 -44.52 11.32
N GLU A 467 -43.24 -44.56 10.22
CA GLU A 467 -44.30 -43.63 9.75
C GLU A 467 -43.98 -42.11 9.60
N ASP A 468 -44.07 -41.47 8.43
CA ASP A 468 -45.10 -41.46 7.37
C ASP A 468 -46.49 -41.04 7.85
N TYR A 469 -46.70 -39.73 8.09
CA TYR A 469 -48.04 -39.13 8.10
C TYR A 469 -48.02 -37.67 7.62
N LEU A 470 -48.74 -37.45 6.51
CA LEU A 470 -49.44 -36.23 6.07
C LEU A 470 -48.73 -35.28 5.07
N ASN A 471 -48.83 -35.67 3.79
CA ASN A 471 -49.22 -34.75 2.71
C ASN A 471 -50.64 -34.20 2.95
N TYR A 472 -50.91 -32.90 2.73
CA TYR A 472 -51.77 -32.38 1.63
C TYR A 472 -52.26 -30.92 1.83
N LYS A 473 -52.28 -30.19 0.69
CA LYS A 473 -53.01 -28.93 0.33
C LYS A 473 -52.42 -27.61 0.87
N HIS A 474 -52.33 -26.51 0.10
CA HIS A 474 -53.14 -25.99 -1.01
C HIS A 474 -52.27 -25.15 -1.98
N GLY A 475 -52.63 -25.14 -3.28
CA GLY A 475 -52.12 -24.19 -4.28
C GLY A 475 -53.17 -23.15 -4.73
N THR A 476 -52.71 -22.13 -5.46
CA THR A 476 -53.37 -21.21 -6.45
C THR A 476 -52.37 -20.05 -6.70
N VAL A 477 -51.73 -19.81 -7.85
CA VAL A 477 -52.12 -19.42 -9.24
C VAL A 477 -52.84 -18.07 -9.35
N ASN A 478 -52.18 -17.06 -9.96
CA ASN A 478 -52.70 -16.27 -11.09
C ASN A 478 -51.66 -15.28 -11.71
N ASP A 479 -51.80 -15.10 -13.02
CA ASP A 479 -50.94 -14.48 -14.05
C ASP A 479 -51.12 -12.95 -14.28
N TYR A 480 -50.02 -12.30 -14.73
CA TYR A 480 -49.73 -11.23 -15.76
C TYR A 480 -50.78 -10.15 -16.21
N PRO A 481 -50.45 -9.08 -17.04
CA PRO A 481 -49.17 -8.61 -17.66
C PRO A 481 -48.89 -7.06 -17.70
N ASP A 482 -47.64 -6.73 -18.10
CA ASP A 482 -47.07 -5.70 -19.03
C ASP A 482 -47.75 -4.32 -19.31
N MET A 483 -46.94 -3.23 -19.32
CA MET A 483 -46.94 -2.16 -20.33
C MET A 483 -45.69 -1.24 -20.28
N SER A 484 -44.89 -1.36 -21.34
CA SER A 484 -44.01 -0.41 -22.06
C SER A 484 -43.92 1.09 -21.70
N GLY A 485 -42.71 1.66 -21.87
CA GLY A 485 -42.50 3.09 -22.17
C GLY A 485 -41.03 3.53 -22.27
N GLN A 486 -40.49 3.59 -23.50
CA GLN A 486 -39.16 4.09 -23.90
C GLN A 486 -39.03 5.62 -23.82
N PHE A 487 -37.81 6.18 -23.65
CA PHE A 487 -37.26 7.25 -24.53
C PHE A 487 -35.75 7.56 -24.25
N SER A 488 -34.95 7.48 -25.33
CA SER A 488 -33.72 8.22 -25.76
C SER A 488 -32.69 8.73 -24.73
N ASP A 489 -31.39 8.41 -24.78
CA ASP A 489 -30.29 8.58 -25.79
C ASP A 489 -29.46 9.88 -25.67
N SER A 490 -28.13 9.67 -25.71
CA SER A 490 -26.98 10.59 -26.00
C SER A 490 -26.12 11.09 -24.81
N PRO A 491 -24.80 11.32 -24.99
CA PRO A 491 -23.78 10.28 -25.22
C PRO A 491 -22.58 10.38 -24.26
N GLN A 492 -21.83 9.27 -24.17
CA GLN A 492 -20.54 9.12 -23.50
C GLN A 492 -19.42 9.80 -24.31
N GLU A 493 -18.56 10.57 -23.64
CA GLU A 493 -17.22 10.92 -24.14
C GLU A 493 -16.20 9.94 -23.54
N GLU A 494 -15.70 9.05 -24.39
CA GLU A 494 -14.50 8.24 -24.17
C GLU A 494 -13.27 9.06 -24.56
N ASP A 495 -12.43 9.43 -23.58
CA ASP A 495 -11.04 9.83 -23.85
C ASP A 495 -10.11 8.68 -23.48
N GLN A 496 -9.73 7.94 -24.52
CA GLN A 496 -8.86 6.78 -24.48
C GLN A 496 -7.47 7.21 -25.00
N ASP A 497 -6.65 7.79 -24.13
CA ASP A 497 -5.28 8.16 -24.46
C ASP A 497 -4.36 6.93 -24.39
N ASN A 498 -4.15 6.38 -25.59
CA ASN A 498 -3.21 5.35 -25.98
C ASN A 498 -1.77 5.92 -25.99
N TRP A 499 -0.90 5.45 -25.08
CA TRP A 499 0.54 5.71 -25.18
C TRP A 499 1.29 4.40 -25.35
N ASP A 500 1.82 4.29 -26.57
CA ASP A 500 2.49 3.14 -27.17
C ASP A 500 3.89 2.90 -26.56
N PHE A 501 4.26 1.63 -26.51
CA PHE A 501 5.53 1.13 -25.98
C PHE A 501 6.59 1.13 -27.09
N ARG A 502 7.73 1.78 -26.86
CA ARG A 502 9.00 1.43 -27.51
C ARG A 502 10.10 1.29 -26.47
#